data_AF-A0A7C9AWY2-F1
#
_entry.id   AF-A0A7C9AWY2-F1
#
_cell.length_a   1.000
_cell.length_b   1.000
_cell.length_c   1.000
_cell.angle_alpha   90.00
_cell.angle_beta   90.00
_cell.angle_gamma   90.00
#
_symmetry.space_group_name_H-M   'P 1'
#
loop_
_entity.id
_entity.type
_entity.pdbx_description
1 polymer ?
#
loop_
_entity_poly.entity_id
_entity_poly.type
_entity_poly.pdbx_seq_one_letter_code
_entity_poly.pdbx_strand_id
1 'polypeptide(L)'
;RFQPKTLIPIYGSSHFLSPELQSTTAFQCRRSSFVSEMRRSAFKGNMLRLLRNEIQYELERSPPSQPLAEVNGFKVDERPGEQWISLEKKFGENEEIKVEVTMFDGSAPVGKSGDKNSQLGEEIQLHITLIVSIFKEESNQVLEFICSAWPDALDIDKVYLRERAKMPRLPYTGPPFRSRGCKIETC
;
A
#
# COMPACT_ATOMS: atom_id res chain seq x y z
N ARG A 1 -24.71 35.94 -50.66
CA ARG A 1 -24.03 37.13 -51.23
C ARG A 1 -22.54 36.78 -51.30
N PHE A 2 -22.08 36.21 -52.40
CA PHE A 2 -21.48 36.89 -53.55
C PHE A 2 -20.06 37.45 -53.28
N GLN A 3 -19.11 36.56 -53.61
CA GLN A 3 -17.87 36.75 -54.38
C GLN A 3 -16.59 37.37 -53.75
N PRO A 4 -15.41 36.88 -54.22
CA PRO A 4 -14.06 37.08 -53.71
C PRO A 4 -13.29 38.15 -54.50
N LYS A 5 -12.01 38.38 -54.16
CA LYS A 5 -11.00 38.87 -55.10
C LYS A 5 -9.66 38.18 -54.88
N THR A 6 -9.26 37.41 -55.89
CA THR A 6 -7.89 36.97 -56.17
C THR A 6 -7.17 38.08 -56.92
N LEU A 7 -5.86 38.26 -56.69
CA LEU A 7 -4.91 38.68 -57.73
C LEU A 7 -3.50 38.15 -57.37
N ILE A 8 -2.83 37.63 -58.39
CA ILE A 8 -1.66 36.74 -58.37
C ILE A 8 -0.37 37.57 -58.68
N PRO A 9 0.78 36.97 -59.03
CA PRO A 9 2.05 37.05 -58.31
C PRO A 9 3.05 38.00 -58.99
N ILE A 10 4.28 38.11 -58.46
CA ILE A 10 5.41 38.52 -59.28
C ILE A 10 6.55 37.52 -59.16
N TYR A 11 6.89 36.97 -60.31
CA TYR A 11 7.97 36.04 -60.59
C TYR A 11 9.34 36.71 -60.37
N GLY A 12 10.28 35.91 -59.87
CA GLY A 12 11.71 36.20 -59.91
C GLY A 12 12.48 34.89 -59.94
N SER A 13 12.54 34.27 -61.12
CA SER A 13 13.42 33.14 -61.40
C SER A 13 14.85 33.63 -61.63
N SER A 14 15.81 33.01 -60.96
CA SER A 14 17.13 32.76 -61.57
C SER A 14 17.68 31.45 -61.01
N HIS A 15 17.77 30.49 -61.92
CA HIS A 15 18.46 29.22 -61.81
C HIS A 15 19.84 29.37 -61.17
N PHE A 16 20.31 28.37 -60.40
CA PHE A 16 21.58 27.70 -60.67
C PHE A 16 21.75 26.49 -59.72
N LEU A 17 21.84 25.33 -60.37
CA LEU A 17 22.61 24.13 -59.99
C LEU A 17 22.36 23.46 -58.63
N SER A 18 21.68 22.31 -58.70
CA SER A 18 22.01 21.18 -57.82
C SER A 18 23.45 20.73 -58.07
N PRO A 19 24.20 20.39 -57.01
CA PRO A 19 24.87 19.11 -57.00
C PRO A 19 24.36 18.30 -55.81
N GLU A 20 23.77 17.18 -56.18
CA GLU A 20 23.54 16.03 -55.32
C GLU A 20 24.89 15.55 -54.77
N LEU A 21 25.08 15.57 -53.45
CA LEU A 21 26.08 14.74 -52.79
C LEU A 21 25.68 14.40 -51.34
N GLN A 22 24.99 13.26 -51.25
CA GLN A 22 25.30 12.16 -50.34
C GLN A 22 24.96 12.32 -48.84
N SER A 23 23.75 11.85 -48.51
CA SER A 23 23.50 10.83 -47.47
C SER A 23 24.49 10.79 -46.29
N THR A 24 24.21 11.54 -45.24
CA THR A 24 24.87 11.34 -43.92
C THR A 24 23.90 11.33 -42.75
N THR A 25 22.61 11.09 -42.99
CA THR A 25 21.58 11.12 -41.91
C THR A 25 21.30 9.75 -41.28
N ALA A 26 21.77 8.64 -41.88
CA ALA A 26 21.58 7.30 -41.31
C ALA A 26 22.50 6.99 -40.11
N PHE A 27 23.66 7.67 -40.00
CA PHE A 27 24.62 7.45 -38.91
C PHE A 27 24.31 8.23 -37.63
N GLN A 28 23.57 9.34 -37.71
CA GLN A 28 23.17 10.11 -36.53
C GLN A 28 22.00 9.47 -35.76
N CYS A 29 21.10 8.76 -36.43
CA CYS A 29 19.96 8.12 -35.80
C CYS A 29 20.36 6.89 -34.94
N ARG A 30 21.36 6.11 -35.38
CA ARG A 30 21.87 4.93 -34.63
C ARG A 30 22.72 5.30 -33.40
N ARG A 31 23.40 6.45 -33.40
CA ARG A 31 24.17 6.93 -32.24
C ARG A 31 23.25 7.39 -31.11
N SER A 32 22.13 8.03 -31.44
CA SER A 32 21.13 8.48 -30.46
C SER A 32 20.50 7.29 -29.71
N SER A 33 20.13 6.23 -30.43
CA SER A 33 19.60 5.01 -29.81
C SER A 33 20.66 4.33 -28.93
N PHE A 34 21.89 4.18 -29.41
CA PHE A 34 22.97 3.54 -28.65
C PHE A 34 23.31 4.30 -27.35
N VAL A 35 23.44 5.64 -27.40
CA VAL A 35 23.70 6.46 -26.20
C VAL A 35 22.53 6.40 -25.22
N SER A 36 21.29 6.40 -25.73
CA SER A 36 20.09 6.21 -24.90
C SER A 36 20.08 4.85 -24.22
N GLU A 37 20.45 3.79 -24.94
CA GLU A 37 20.58 2.43 -24.39
C GLU A 37 21.68 2.33 -23.34
N MET A 38 22.83 2.97 -23.57
CA MET A 38 23.91 3.05 -22.58
C MET A 38 23.45 3.76 -21.30
N ARG A 39 22.75 4.90 -21.43
CA ARG A 39 22.20 5.64 -20.27
C ARG A 39 21.17 4.82 -19.51
N ARG A 40 20.25 4.16 -20.23
CA ARG A 40 19.25 3.25 -19.64
C ARG A 40 19.93 2.08 -18.92
N SER A 41 20.98 1.51 -19.52
CA SER A 41 21.76 0.41 -18.93
C SER A 41 22.48 0.87 -17.66
N ALA A 42 23.17 2.02 -17.71
CA ALA A 42 23.84 2.59 -16.54
C ALA A 42 22.84 2.90 -15.40
N PHE A 43 21.67 3.46 -15.73
CA PHE A 43 20.60 3.72 -14.77
C PHE A 43 20.08 2.41 -14.14
N LYS A 44 19.75 1.41 -14.96
CA LYS A 44 19.32 0.08 -14.47
C LYS A 44 20.39 -0.59 -13.61
N GLY A 45 21.65 -0.53 -14.04
CA GLY A 45 22.79 -1.05 -13.28
C GLY A 45 22.93 -0.37 -11.92
N ASN A 46 22.76 0.95 -11.87
CA ASN A 46 22.75 1.70 -10.62
C ASN A 46 21.59 1.29 -9.70
N MET A 47 20.36 1.19 -10.25
CA MET A 47 19.19 0.75 -9.48
C MET A 47 19.38 -0.67 -8.92
N LEU A 48 19.84 -1.61 -9.75
CA LEU A 48 20.11 -2.98 -9.30
C LEU A 48 21.18 -3.04 -8.22
N ARG A 49 22.22 -2.22 -8.33
CA ARG A 49 23.25 -2.11 -7.30
C ARG A 49 22.67 -1.60 -5.98
N LEU A 50 21.87 -0.53 -6.02
CA LEU A 50 21.23 0.01 -4.83
C LEU A 50 20.30 -1.00 -4.17
N LEU A 51 19.42 -1.64 -4.95
CA LEU A 51 18.48 -2.64 -4.41
C LEU A 51 19.21 -3.84 -3.81
N ARG A 52 20.27 -4.35 -4.47
CA ARG A 52 21.07 -5.46 -3.92
C ARG A 52 21.78 -5.07 -2.63
N ASN A 53 22.32 -3.86 -2.57
CA ASN A 53 22.96 -3.36 -1.36
C ASN A 53 21.95 -3.25 -0.22
N GLU A 54 20.75 -2.74 -0.50
CA GLU A 54 19.68 -2.61 0.50
C GLU A 54 19.22 -3.98 1.00
N ILE A 55 18.97 -4.93 0.08
CA ILE A 55 18.58 -6.30 0.44
C ILE A 55 19.66 -6.94 1.31
N GLN A 56 20.94 -6.80 0.93
CA GLN A 56 22.05 -7.35 1.70
C GLN A 56 22.15 -6.70 3.08
N TYR A 57 22.00 -5.38 3.15
CA TYR A 57 22.02 -4.64 4.41
C TYR A 57 20.91 -5.11 5.36
N GLU A 58 19.69 -5.26 4.86
CA GLU A 58 18.57 -5.72 5.68
C GLU A 58 18.70 -7.20 6.08
N LEU A 59 19.23 -8.07 5.21
CA LEU A 59 19.52 -9.46 5.56
C LEU A 59 20.56 -9.59 6.68
N GLU A 60 21.58 -8.74 6.67
CA GLU A 60 22.62 -8.71 7.71
C GLU A 60 22.10 -8.08 9.02
N ARG A 61 21.30 -7.02 8.89
CA ARG A 61 20.75 -6.27 10.03
C ARG A 61 19.65 -7.03 10.76
N SER A 62 18.76 -7.70 10.01
CA SER A 62 17.59 -8.42 10.53
C SER A 62 17.40 -9.73 9.76
N PRO A 63 18.15 -10.79 10.12
CA PRO A 63 18.02 -12.08 9.48
C PRO A 63 16.57 -12.60 9.54
N PRO A 64 16.03 -13.15 8.44
CA PRO A 64 14.66 -13.63 8.42
C PRO A 64 14.47 -14.75 9.45
N SER A 65 13.59 -14.52 10.43
CA SER A 65 13.18 -15.53 11.39
C SER A 65 12.19 -16.50 10.75
N GLN A 66 12.19 -17.75 11.21
CA GLN A 66 11.12 -18.68 10.83
C GLN A 66 9.78 -18.16 11.35
N PRO A 67 8.71 -18.19 10.54
CA PRO A 67 7.38 -17.79 11.00
C PRO A 67 6.96 -18.70 12.16
N LEU A 68 6.44 -18.09 13.21
CA LEU A 68 5.98 -18.83 14.39
C LEU A 68 4.73 -19.61 14.01
N ALA A 69 4.73 -20.92 14.22
CA ALA A 69 3.53 -21.74 13.96
C ALA A 69 2.41 -21.47 15.00
N GLU A 70 2.80 -21.02 16.20
CA GLU A 70 1.88 -20.76 17.30
C GLU A 70 2.37 -19.60 18.18
N VAL A 71 1.45 -18.73 18.60
CA VAL A 71 1.71 -17.61 19.51
C VAL A 71 0.60 -17.56 20.55
N ASN A 72 0.92 -17.65 21.85
CA ASN A 72 -0.06 -17.55 22.94
C ASN A 72 -1.27 -18.51 22.83
N GLY A 73 -1.07 -19.69 22.25
CA GLY A 73 -2.13 -20.67 22.00
C GLY A 73 -2.91 -20.45 20.70
N PHE A 74 -2.59 -19.41 19.93
CA PHE A 74 -3.13 -19.17 18.60
C PHE A 74 -2.26 -19.83 17.56
N LYS A 75 -2.85 -20.65 16.70
CA LYS A 75 -2.21 -21.11 15.47
C LYS A 75 -2.10 -19.96 14.49
N VAL A 76 -0.93 -19.79 13.91
CA VAL A 76 -0.65 -18.73 12.95
C VAL A 76 -0.75 -19.31 11.53
N ASP A 77 -1.63 -18.74 10.70
CA ASP A 77 -1.69 -18.95 9.26
C ASP A 77 -1.17 -17.68 8.57
N GLU A 78 0.11 -17.70 8.20
CA GLU A 78 0.73 -16.66 7.38
C GLU A 78 0.76 -17.11 5.93
N ARG A 79 0.15 -16.31 5.04
CA ARG A 79 0.09 -16.59 3.61
C ARG A 79 1.06 -15.69 2.86
N PRO A 80 2.18 -16.24 2.35
CA PRO A 80 3.17 -15.43 1.66
C PRO A 80 2.56 -14.65 0.49
N GLY A 81 2.71 -13.33 0.52
CA GLY A 81 2.25 -12.43 -0.53
C GLY A 81 0.86 -11.82 -0.33
N GLU A 82 0.07 -12.27 0.65
CA GLU A 82 -1.29 -11.74 0.81
C GLU A 82 -1.37 -10.49 1.73
N GLN A 83 -0.28 -10.13 2.43
CA GLN A 83 -0.21 -8.97 3.35
C GLN A 83 -1.27 -8.98 4.49
N TRP A 84 -1.74 -10.16 4.86
CA TRP A 84 -2.57 -10.38 6.04
C TRP A 84 -2.17 -11.71 6.70
N ILE A 85 -2.35 -11.79 8.02
CA ILE A 85 -2.07 -12.98 8.84
C ILE A 85 -3.35 -13.36 9.59
N SER A 86 -3.64 -14.65 9.69
CA SER A 86 -4.76 -15.17 10.48
C SER A 86 -4.24 -15.89 11.73
N LEU A 87 -4.86 -15.61 12.87
CA LEU A 87 -4.58 -16.25 14.15
C LEU A 87 -5.85 -16.98 14.61
N GLU A 88 -5.76 -18.29 14.85
CA GLU A 88 -6.93 -19.10 15.19
C GLU A 88 -6.72 -19.87 16.50
N LYS A 89 -7.70 -19.81 17.38
CA LYS A 89 -7.68 -20.50 18.69
C LYS A 89 -9.07 -20.94 19.10
N LYS A 90 -9.18 -22.15 19.64
CA LYS A 90 -10.38 -22.57 20.38
C LYS A 90 -10.33 -22.01 21.81
N PHE A 91 -11.42 -21.42 22.25
CA PHE A 91 -11.57 -20.87 23.58
C PHE A 91 -12.69 -21.62 24.32
N GLY A 92 -12.36 -22.22 25.47
CA GLY A 92 -13.28 -23.11 26.17
C GLY A 92 -13.67 -24.32 25.33
N GLU A 93 -14.90 -24.81 25.51
CA GLU A 93 -15.41 -25.99 24.82
C GLU A 93 -16.09 -25.64 23.48
N ASN A 94 -16.73 -24.47 23.40
CA ASN A 94 -17.73 -24.19 22.35
C ASN A 94 -17.44 -22.93 21.52
N GLU A 95 -16.33 -22.23 21.79
CA GLU A 95 -15.98 -20.98 21.11
C GLU A 95 -14.69 -21.11 20.29
N GLU A 96 -14.67 -20.44 19.15
CA GLU A 96 -13.53 -20.32 18.27
C GLU A 96 -13.28 -18.85 18.01
N ILE A 97 -12.05 -18.41 18.25
CA ILE A 97 -11.59 -17.04 18.05
C ILE A 97 -10.66 -17.03 16.85
N LYS A 98 -11.00 -16.21 15.86
CA LYS A 98 -10.17 -15.92 14.70
C LYS A 98 -9.81 -14.44 14.70
N VAL A 99 -8.54 -14.12 14.55
CA VAL A 99 -8.06 -12.75 14.42
C VAL A 99 -7.37 -12.61 13.08
N GLU A 100 -7.88 -11.74 12.23
CA GLU A 100 -7.24 -11.39 10.95
C GLU A 100 -6.56 -10.03 11.12
N VAL A 101 -5.28 -9.95 10.76
CA VAL A 101 -4.44 -8.77 10.99
C VAL A 101 -3.86 -8.30 9.66
N THR A 102 -3.97 -7.01 9.36
CA THR A 102 -3.38 -6.39 8.17
C THR A 102 -1.94 -5.93 8.43
N MET A 103 -1.17 -5.73 7.35
CA MET A 103 0.01 -4.86 7.40
C MET A 103 -0.39 -3.41 7.71
N PHE A 104 0.56 -2.58 8.17
CA PHE A 104 0.32 -1.15 8.48
C PHE A 104 -0.52 -0.46 7.42
N ASP A 105 -1.69 0.05 7.82
CA ASP A 105 -2.72 0.58 6.93
C ASP A 105 -3.16 2.00 7.30
N GLY A 106 -2.68 2.53 8.42
CA GLY A 106 -2.87 3.94 8.74
C GLY A 106 -1.69 4.56 9.46
N SER A 107 -1.69 5.90 9.45
CA SER A 107 -0.64 6.71 10.05
C SER A 107 -1.21 8.01 10.61
N ALA A 108 -0.70 8.46 11.74
CA ALA A 108 -1.04 9.73 12.35
C ALA A 108 0.23 10.45 12.84
N PRO A 109 0.32 11.78 12.67
CA PRO A 109 1.42 12.54 13.24
C PRO A 109 1.27 12.57 14.77
N VAL A 110 2.35 12.29 15.49
CA VAL A 110 2.41 12.44 16.94
C VAL A 110 2.53 13.94 17.25
N GLY A 111 1.54 14.48 17.96
CA GLY A 111 1.55 15.89 18.36
C GLY A 111 2.72 16.18 19.30
N LYS A 112 3.64 17.07 18.90
CA LYS A 112 4.76 17.50 19.75
C LYS A 112 4.23 18.21 20.99
N SER A 113 4.42 17.61 22.16
CA SER A 113 4.24 18.30 23.45
C SER A 113 5.37 19.33 23.63
N GLY A 114 5.10 20.56 23.21
CA GLY A 114 5.63 21.78 23.85
C GLY A 114 7.12 22.13 23.78
N ASP A 115 8.05 21.23 23.41
CA ASP A 115 9.48 21.56 23.43
C ASP A 115 10.02 22.02 22.07
N LYS A 116 10.26 23.33 21.96
CA LYS A 116 10.62 24.04 20.73
C LYS A 116 12.04 23.76 20.18
N ASN A 117 12.76 22.78 20.73
CA ASN A 117 14.18 22.56 20.41
C ASN A 117 14.52 21.23 19.72
N SER A 118 13.56 20.37 19.37
CA SER A 118 13.85 19.18 18.56
C SER A 118 13.44 19.38 17.10
N GLN A 119 14.43 19.77 16.30
CA GLN A 119 14.40 19.76 14.84
C GLN A 119 14.53 18.32 14.29
N LEU A 120 13.87 17.37 14.96
CA LEU A 120 13.75 15.97 14.54
C LEU A 120 12.34 15.78 13.97
N GLY A 121 12.25 15.03 12.88
CA GLY A 121 11.06 14.90 12.04
C GLY A 121 9.77 14.66 12.81
N GLU A 122 8.64 15.00 12.19
CA GLU A 122 7.32 14.64 12.71
C GLU A 122 7.30 13.11 12.91
N GLU A 123 7.23 12.67 14.15
CA GLU A 123 7.15 11.25 14.49
C GLU A 123 5.79 10.75 14.03
N ILE A 124 5.80 9.74 13.15
CA ILE A 124 4.57 9.18 12.58
C ILE A 124 4.26 7.90 13.34
N GLN A 125 3.07 7.84 13.93
CA GLN A 125 2.55 6.65 14.55
C GLN A 125 1.78 5.84 13.51
N LEU A 126 2.20 4.59 13.28
CA LEU A 126 1.50 3.65 12.41
C LEU A 126 0.49 2.85 13.22
N HIS A 127 -0.64 2.49 12.62
CA HIS A 127 -1.53 1.48 13.17
C HIS A 127 -1.78 0.36 12.17
N ILE A 128 -2.27 -0.76 12.70
CA ILE A 128 -2.76 -1.91 11.94
C ILE A 128 -4.25 -2.10 12.25
N THR A 129 -5.02 -2.57 11.26
CA THR A 129 -6.39 -3.01 11.48
C THR A 129 -6.42 -4.49 11.87
N LEU A 130 -7.25 -4.81 12.86
CA LEU A 130 -7.55 -6.16 13.28
C LEU A 130 -9.04 -6.44 13.14
N ILE A 131 -9.36 -7.63 12.65
CA ILE A 131 -10.72 -8.15 12.63
C ILE A 131 -10.76 -9.35 13.57
N VAL A 132 -11.46 -9.21 14.69
CA VAL A 132 -11.64 -10.30 15.67
C VAL A 132 -13.02 -10.91 15.46
N SER A 133 -13.06 -12.16 15.02
CA SER A 133 -14.28 -12.94 14.84
C SER A 133 -14.39 -14.01 15.92
N ILE A 134 -15.51 -14.01 16.65
CA ILE A 134 -15.86 -15.01 17.65
C ILE A 134 -17.00 -15.85 17.10
N PHE A 135 -16.76 -17.14 16.96
CA PHE A 135 -17.72 -18.14 16.52
C PHE A 135 -18.13 -18.99 17.72
N LYS A 136 -19.43 -19.27 17.82
CA LYS A 136 -19.95 -20.26 18.77
C LYS A 136 -20.47 -21.46 18.00
N GLU A 137 -19.99 -22.66 18.33
CA GLU A 137 -20.15 -23.89 17.54
C GLU A 137 -21.61 -24.22 17.20
N GLU A 138 -22.51 -24.06 18.17
CA GLU A 138 -23.95 -24.34 18.02
C GLU A 138 -24.74 -23.18 17.39
N SER A 139 -24.09 -22.04 17.11
CA SER A 139 -24.75 -20.86 16.59
C SER A 139 -24.35 -20.60 15.15
N ASN A 140 -25.31 -20.16 14.34
CA ASN A 140 -25.00 -19.62 13.02
C ASN A 140 -24.61 -18.14 13.08
N GLN A 141 -24.29 -17.60 14.26
CA GLN A 141 -23.95 -16.20 14.47
C GLN A 141 -22.45 -16.04 14.76
N VAL A 142 -21.92 -14.91 14.34
CA VAL A 142 -20.53 -14.50 14.53
C VAL A 142 -20.53 -13.11 15.10
N LEU A 143 -19.83 -12.93 16.21
CA LEU A 143 -19.56 -11.62 16.78
C LEU A 143 -18.22 -11.14 16.23
N GLU A 144 -18.22 -10.01 15.52
CA GLU A 144 -17.07 -9.49 14.82
C GLU A 144 -16.73 -8.08 15.32
N PHE A 145 -15.48 -7.86 15.67
CA PHE A 145 -14.94 -6.56 16.07
C PHE A 145 -13.97 -6.09 15.01
N ILE A 146 -14.09 -4.84 14.59
CA ILE A 146 -13.05 -4.14 13.83
C ILE A 146 -12.33 -3.24 14.80
N CYS A 147 -11.02 -3.41 14.88
CA CYS A 147 -10.16 -2.68 15.82
C CYS A 147 -8.99 -2.02 15.09
N SER A 148 -8.57 -0.88 15.62
CA SER A 148 -7.34 -0.19 15.23
C SER A 148 -6.31 -0.35 16.35
N ALA A 149 -5.21 -1.05 16.11
CA ALA A 149 -4.12 -1.15 17.08
C ALA A 149 -3.03 -0.13 16.78
N TRP A 150 -2.92 0.84 17.70
CA TRP A 150 -1.83 1.76 17.82
C TRP A 150 -0.73 1.17 18.73
N PRO A 151 0.52 1.66 18.65
CA PRO A 151 1.61 1.23 19.52
C PRO A 151 1.31 1.24 21.02
N ASP A 152 0.45 2.14 21.49
CA ASP A 152 0.12 2.35 22.90
C ASP A 152 -1.36 2.14 23.23
N ALA A 153 -2.21 1.86 22.24
CA ALA A 153 -3.65 1.74 22.43
C ALA A 153 -4.30 0.76 21.44
N LEU A 154 -5.40 0.15 21.85
CA LEU A 154 -6.28 -0.64 20.98
C LEU A 154 -7.67 -0.03 21.01
N ASP A 155 -8.11 0.50 19.88
CA ASP A 155 -9.43 1.09 19.74
C ASP A 155 -10.37 0.09 19.05
N ILE A 156 -11.58 -0.08 19.61
CA ILE A 156 -12.67 -0.81 18.95
C ILE A 156 -13.43 0.18 18.09
N ASP A 157 -13.31 0.06 16.77
CA ASP A 157 -13.98 0.94 15.83
C ASP A 157 -15.44 0.54 15.64
N LYS A 158 -15.69 -0.76 15.49
CA LYS A 158 -17.02 -1.29 15.14
C LYS A 158 -17.25 -2.68 15.74
N VAL A 159 -18.52 -2.97 16.03
CA VAL A 159 -18.97 -4.28 16.51
C VAL A 159 -20.15 -4.74 15.68
N TYR A 160 -20.08 -5.96 15.17
CA TYR A 160 -21.07 -6.56 14.29
C TYR A 160 -21.53 -7.91 14.86
N LEU A 161 -22.83 -8.16 14.77
CA LEU A 161 -23.38 -9.50 14.90
C LEU A 161 -23.89 -9.93 13.52
N ARG A 162 -23.28 -10.96 12.92
CA ARG A 162 -23.63 -11.43 11.57
C ARG A 162 -23.84 -12.94 11.52
N GLU A 163 -24.52 -13.41 10.48
CA GLU A 163 -24.64 -14.85 10.21
C GLU A 163 -23.35 -15.42 9.60
N ARG A 164 -22.93 -16.62 10.00
CA ARG A 164 -21.70 -17.29 9.51
C ARG A 164 -21.69 -17.46 7.99
N ALA A 165 -22.86 -17.71 7.40
CA ALA A 165 -23.04 -17.98 5.97
C ALA A 165 -23.10 -16.73 5.07
N LYS A 166 -23.19 -15.52 5.63
CA LYS A 166 -23.33 -14.29 4.84
C LYS A 166 -22.23 -13.31 5.21
N MET A 167 -21.43 -12.91 4.22
CA MET A 167 -20.77 -11.60 4.21
C MET A 167 -21.84 -10.60 3.76
N PRO A 168 -22.48 -9.83 4.67
CA PRO A 168 -23.45 -8.84 4.23
C PRO A 168 -22.65 -7.71 3.56
N ARG A 169 -23.16 -7.17 2.45
CA ARG A 169 -22.50 -6.02 1.80
C ARG A 169 -22.46 -4.78 2.70
N LEU A 170 -23.32 -4.73 3.73
CA LEU A 170 -23.27 -3.79 4.86
C LEU A 170 -23.85 -4.47 6.10
N PRO A 171 -23.03 -5.03 7.01
CA PRO A 171 -23.52 -5.50 8.30
C PRO A 171 -23.97 -4.31 9.16
N TYR A 172 -24.95 -4.51 10.05
CA TYR A 172 -25.41 -3.47 10.97
C TYR A 172 -24.26 -3.08 11.90
N THR A 173 -23.78 -1.84 11.78
CA THR A 173 -22.52 -1.36 12.39
C THR A 173 -22.58 -1.13 13.90
N GLY A 174 -23.72 -1.40 14.53
CA GLY A 174 -23.94 -1.01 15.91
C GLY A 174 -23.95 0.52 16.07
N PRO A 175 -24.37 1.02 17.23
CA PRO A 175 -24.19 2.43 17.57
C PRO A 175 -22.69 2.76 17.74
N PRO A 176 -22.24 3.97 17.36
CA PRO A 176 -20.85 4.38 17.53
C PRO A 176 -20.47 4.37 19.02
N PHE A 177 -19.34 3.73 19.34
CA PHE A 177 -18.88 3.55 20.72
C PHE A 177 -18.67 4.88 21.48
N ARG A 178 -18.42 5.97 20.75
CA ARG A 178 -18.18 7.32 21.31
C ARG A 178 -19.44 8.07 21.77
N SER A 179 -20.63 7.47 21.74
CA SER A 179 -21.80 8.08 22.40
C SER A 179 -21.76 7.79 23.90
N ARG A 180 -21.20 8.75 24.66
CA ARG A 180 -21.14 8.74 26.12
C ARG A 180 -22.53 8.47 26.69
N GLY A 181 -22.74 7.26 27.22
CA GLY A 181 -24.04 6.87 27.80
C GLY A 181 -24.20 5.42 28.26
N CYS A 182 -23.26 4.50 28.03
CA CYS A 182 -23.36 3.16 28.59
C CYS A 182 -22.06 2.75 29.27
N LYS A 183 -22.11 2.67 30.61
CA LYS A 183 -21.12 1.98 31.43
C LYS A 183 -21.17 0.49 31.08
N ILE A 184 -20.27 0.08 30.20
CA ILE A 184 -19.81 -1.31 30.15
C ILE A 184 -18.44 -1.26 30.81
N GLU A 185 -18.46 -1.21 32.14
CA GLU A 185 -17.30 -1.37 32.99
C GLU A 185 -16.84 -2.83 32.88
N THR A 186 -15.54 -2.97 32.65
CA THR A 186 -14.61 -4.04 32.99
C THR A 186 -15.18 -5.18 33.85
N CYS A 187 -15.03 -6.41 33.35
CA CYS A 187 -14.73 -7.58 34.19
C CYS A 187 -13.33 -8.07 33.82
#